data_AF-A0A519KVJ3-F1
#
_entry.id   AF-A0A519KVJ3-F1
#
_cell.length_a   1.000
_cell.length_b   1.000
_cell.length_c   1.000
_cell.angle_alpha   90.00
_cell.angle_beta   90.00
_cell.angle_gamma   90.00
#
_symmetry.space_group_name_H-M   'P 1'
#
loop_
_entity.id
_entity.type
_entity.pdbx_description
1 polymer ?
#
loop_
_entity_poly.entity_id
_entity_poly.type
_entity_poly.pdbx_seq_one_letter_code
_entity_poly.pdbx_strand_id
1 'polypeptide(L)' 'TVDGVSLTVNAVQGQVFGLNIIPHTWEATTLGGLKAGDAVNLEIDMLARYLARWQETA' A
#
# COMPACT_ATOMS: atom_id res chain seq x y z
N THR A 1 0.61 3.47 1.97
CA THR A 1 0.89 4.32 0.79
C THR A 1 1.86 3.59 -0.12
N VAL A 2 1.68 3.70 -1.44
CA VAL A 2 2.61 3.14 -2.44
C VAL A 2 3.10 4.29 -3.34
N ASP A 3 4.41 4.51 -3.39
CA ASP A 3 5.05 5.63 -4.12
C ASP A 3 4.37 6.99 -3.86
N GLY A 4 4.02 7.26 -2.60
CA GLY A 4 3.34 8.49 -2.19
C GLY A 4 1.84 8.54 -2.48
N VAL A 5 1.29 7.52 -3.17
CA VAL A 5 -0.16 7.42 -3.46
C VAL A 5 -0.88 6.71 -2.32
N SER A 6 -1.89 7.39 -1.77
CA SER A 6 -2.79 6.79 -0.77
C SER A 6 -3.73 5.81 -1.46
N LEU A 7 -3.68 4.53 -1.06
CA LEU A 7 -4.42 3.44 -1.67
C LEU A 7 -5.02 2.55 -0.58
N THR A 8 -6.17 1.96 -0.87
CA THR A 8 -6.85 1.02 0.01
C THR A 8 -6.43 -0.41 -0.31
N VAL A 9 -6.05 -1.16 0.73
CA VAL A 9 -5.73 -2.59 0.63
C VAL A 9 -7.01 -3.40 0.63
N ASN A 10 -7.21 -4.23 -0.39
CA ASN A 10 -8.43 -5.02 -0.57
C ASN A 10 -8.26 -6.48 -0.16
N ALA A 11 -7.07 -7.03 -0.32
CA ALA A 11 -6.75 -8.40 0.03
C ALA A 11 -5.32 -8.48 0.56
N VAL A 12 -5.09 -9.37 1.52
CA VAL A 12 -3.76 -9.67 2.05
C VAL A 12 -3.63 -11.17 2.19
N GLN A 13 -2.53 -11.72 1.66
CA GLN A 13 -2.14 -13.12 1.81
C GLN A 13 -0.64 -13.19 2.12
N GLY A 14 -0.30 -13.38 3.39
CA GLY A 14 1.09 -13.37 3.84
C GLY A 14 1.75 -12.03 3.54
N GLN A 15 2.81 -12.04 2.73
CA GLN A 15 3.56 -10.85 2.31
C GLN A 15 3.05 -10.23 1.00
N VAL A 16 1.94 -10.73 0.45
CA VAL A 16 1.33 -10.23 -0.78
C VAL A 16 0.04 -9.49 -0.44
N PHE A 17 -0.15 -8.32 -1.02
CA PHE A 17 -1.38 -7.55 -0.86
C PHE A 17 -1.90 -7.09 -2.23
N GLY A 18 -3.22 -6.96 -2.33
CA GLY A 18 -3.94 -6.51 -3.51
C GLY A 18 -4.52 -5.11 -3.33
N LEU A 19 -4.45 -4.31 -4.39
CA LEU A 19 -4.97 -2.95 -4.46
C LEU A 19 -5.90 -2.84 -5.67
N ASN A 20 -7.01 -2.10 -5.53
CA ASN A 20 -7.81 -1.69 -6.69
C ASN A 20 -7.52 -0.22 -6.99
N ILE A 21 -7.12 0.07 -8.22
CA ILE A 21 -6.81 1.41 -8.68
C ILE A 21 -7.91 1.85 -9.64
N ILE A 22 -8.52 3.01 -9.36
CA ILE A 22 -9.52 3.61 -10.26
C ILE A 22 -8.82 4.27 -11.47
N PRO A 23 -9.51 4.43 -12.62
CA PRO A 23 -8.90 4.98 -13.84
C PRO A 23 -8.20 6.33 -13.62
N HIS A 24 -8.82 7.24 -12.86
CA HIS A 24 -8.22 8.54 -12.58
C HIS A 24 -6.87 8.43 -11.85
N THR A 25 -6.75 7.55 -10.85
CA THR A 25 -5.48 7.34 -10.14
C THR A 25 -4.45 6.65 -11.03
N TRP A 26 -4.88 5.73 -11.90
CA TRP A 26 -4.01 5.05 -12.86
C TRP A 26 -3.38 6.03 -13.86
N GLU A 27 -4.16 7.00 -14.35
CA GLU A 27 -3.72 8.00 -15.32
C GLU A 27 -2.97 9.18 -14.67
N ALA A 28 -3.35 9.58 -13.46
CA ALA A 28 -2.80 10.76 -12.79
C ALA A 28 -1.53 10.48 -11.95
N THR A 29 -1.07 9.22 -11.87
CA THR A 29 0.10 8.83 -11.06
C THR A 29 1.09 8.00 -11.89
N THR A 30 2.28 7.76 -11.33
CA THR A 30 3.31 6.91 -11.97
C THR A 30 2.98 5.42 -11.95
N LEU A 31 1.91 5.02 -11.25
CA LEU A 31 1.52 3.62 -11.08
C LEU A 31 1.19 2.93 -12.40
N GLY A 32 0.65 3.68 -13.38
CA GLY A 32 0.30 3.13 -14.69
C GLY A 32 1.48 2.65 -15.53
N GLY A 33 2.70 3.07 -15.18
CA GLY A 33 3.94 2.66 -15.85
C GLY A 33 4.64 1.47 -15.20
N LEU A 34 4.20 1.04 -14.01
CA LEU A 34 4.85 -0.04 -13.27
C LEU A 34 4.66 -1.39 -13.96
N LYS A 35 5.70 -2.22 -13.90
CA LYS A 35 5.72 -3.59 -14.40
C LYS A 35 5.99 -4.57 -13.27
N ALA A 36 5.64 -5.83 -13.50
CA ALA A 36 5.97 -6.89 -12.55
C ALA A 36 7.49 -6.96 -12.34
N GLY A 37 7.90 -6.89 -11.07
CA GLY A 37 9.31 -6.87 -10.67
C GLY A 37 9.85 -5.48 -10.33
N ASP A 38 9.12 -4.41 -10.64
CA ASP A 38 9.52 -3.06 -10.27
C ASP A 38 9.45 -2.89 -8.74
N ALA A 39 10.47 -2.25 -8.18
CA ALA A 39 10.47 -1.85 -6.79
C ALA A 39 9.62 -0.60 -6.60
N VAL A 40 8.87 -0.57 -5.50
CA VAL A 40 8.03 0.57 -5.11
C VAL A 40 8.34 0.97 -3.68
N ASN A 41 8.14 2.24 -3.35
CA ASN A 41 8.27 2.72 -1.97
C ASN A 41 6.97 2.41 -1.22
N LEU A 42 7.10 1.69 -0.10
CA LEU A 42 5.97 1.34 0.76
C LEU A 42 6.06 2.09 2.08
N GLU A 43 5.02 2.87 2.39
CA GLU A 43 4.86 3.48 3.70
C GLU A 43 3.68 2.84 4.42
N ILE A 44 3.95 2.35 5.63
CA ILE A 44 2.95 1.71 6.50
C ILE A 44 2.14 2.79 7.21
N ASP A 45 0.84 2.56 7.36
CA ASP A 45 -0.05 3.45 8.12
C ASP A 45 0.45 3.61 9.58
N MET A 46 0.55 4.85 10.04
CA MET A 46 0.95 5.16 11.41
C MET A 46 -0.01 4.55 12.44
N LEU A 47 -1.32 4.53 12.17
CA LEU A 47 -2.31 3.89 13.05
C LEU A 47 -2.04 2.39 13.16
N ALA A 48 -1.74 1.72 12.05
CA ALA A 48 -1.38 0.30 12.07
C ALA A 48 -0.13 0.05 12.92
N ARG A 49 0.88 0.93 12.82
CA ARG A 49 2.09 0.86 13.65
C ARG A 49 1.78 1.04 15.14
N TYR A 50 0.93 2.00 15.49
CA TYR A 50 0.54 2.22 16.89
C TYR A 50 -0.29 1.06 17.44
N LEU A 51 -1.20 0.49 16.66
CA LEU A 51 -1.99 -0.68 17.06
C LEU A 51 -1.11 -1.90 17.29
N ALA A 52 -0.16 -2.18 16.39
CA ALA A 52 0.80 -3.26 16.56
C ALA A 52 1.62 -3.08 17.85
N ARG A 53 2.15 -1.87 18.08
CA ARG A 53 2.89 -1.55 19.30
C ARG A 53 2.03 -1.68 20.56
N TRP A 54 0.75 -1.28 20.50
CA TRP A 54 -0.16 -1.42 21.64
C TRP A 54 -0.38 -2.89 22.01
N GLN A 55 -0.58 -3.77 21.01
CA GLN A 55 -0.71 -5.22 21.24
C GLN A 55 0.54 -5.88 21.84
N GLU A 56 1.74 -5.35 21.59
CA GLU A 56 2.98 -5.86 22.19
C GLU A 56 3.15 -5.47 23.66
N THR A 57 2.55 -4.34 24.07
CA THR A 57 2.75 -3.76 25.41
C THR A 57 1.59 -3.99 26.37
N ALA A 58 0.43 -4.44 25.87
CA ALA A 58 -0.75 -4.77 26.66
C ALA A 58 -0.75 -6.26 27.04
#